data_AF-A0A0E3LR36-F1
#
_entry.id   AF-A0A0E3LR36-F1
#
_cell.length_a   1.000
_cell.length_b   1.000
_cell.length_c   1.000
_cell.angle_alpha   90.00
_cell.angle_beta   90.00
_cell.angle_gamma   90.00
#
_symmetry.space_group_name_H-M   'P 1'
#
loop_
_entity.id
_entity.type
_entity.pdbx_description
1 polymer ?
#
loop_
_entity_poly.entity_id
_entity_poly.type
_entity_poly.pdbx_seq_one_letter_code
_entity_poly.pdbx_strand_id
1 'polypeptide(L)'
;MVSREYVKGDLPEKAAILQRDGETYAIAPHIPGGIVYPETLRKIADIAEKYGAAALKITSAQRIAIVGLKEEDLDAAWGELNLKPGAAIGLCVRSVKICPGTTFCKRGKQDSVGLGLKLDEKYHGMQLPSKFKMGVSGCQNSCSEPMIKDIGLMGTAKGFTLSVGGSAGPRPRLGIVVAKDLTEEQALDLVEKIINFYKKYPKPRRIGEVIDEIGIEKFKEEVGL
;
A
#
# COMPACT_ATOMS: atom_id res chain seq x y z
N MET A 1 16.52 40.76 -2.07
CA MET A 1 16.66 39.32 -1.77
C MET A 1 15.52 38.95 -0.85
N VAL A 2 14.42 38.42 -1.40
CA VAL A 2 13.34 37.89 -0.58
C VAL A 2 13.85 36.57 0.01
N SER A 3 13.96 36.51 1.33
CA SER A 3 14.26 35.29 2.06
C SER A 3 13.34 34.18 1.56
N ARG A 4 13.89 33.09 1.02
CA ARG A 4 13.13 31.85 0.89
C ARG A 4 12.78 31.43 2.31
N GLU A 5 11.59 31.79 2.76
CA GLU A 5 10.99 31.20 3.95
C GLU A 5 11.11 29.68 3.80
N TYR A 6 11.60 29.02 4.85
CA TYR A 6 11.61 27.57 4.92
C TYR A 6 10.16 27.11 4.80
N VAL A 7 9.76 26.69 3.60
CA VAL A 7 8.44 26.09 3.41
C VAL A 7 8.50 24.78 4.18
N LYS A 8 7.72 24.70 5.26
CA LYS A 8 7.56 23.51 6.07
C LYS A 8 7.23 22.33 5.14
N GLY A 9 7.79 21.16 5.42
CA GLY A 9 7.60 19.95 4.62
C GLY A 9 6.93 18.83 5.41
N ASP A 10 6.68 17.71 4.73
CA ASP A 10 6.42 16.44 5.40
C ASP A 10 7.56 16.12 6.39
N LEU A 11 7.25 15.36 7.44
CA LEU A 11 8.21 14.89 8.44
C LEU A 11 8.30 13.35 8.37
N PRO A 12 9.11 12.78 7.45
CA PRO A 12 9.20 11.34 7.25
C PRO A 12 9.63 10.57 8.49
N GLU A 13 10.50 11.13 9.31
CA GLU A 13 10.98 10.58 10.58
C GLU A 13 9.88 10.44 11.63
N LYS A 14 8.86 11.31 11.56
CA LYS A 14 7.65 11.24 12.40
C LYS A 14 6.47 10.57 11.69
N ALA A 15 6.68 10.06 10.47
CA ALA A 15 5.63 9.54 9.59
C ALA A 15 4.43 10.48 9.46
N ALA A 16 4.69 11.78 9.45
CA ALA A 16 3.68 12.83 9.46
C ALA A 16 3.67 13.60 8.14
N ILE A 17 2.47 13.90 7.65
CA ILE A 17 2.23 14.51 6.34
C ILE A 17 1.75 15.93 6.57
N LEU A 18 2.44 16.93 6.03
CA LEU A 18 2.04 18.32 6.19
C LEU A 18 0.70 18.57 5.50
N GLN A 19 -0.19 19.29 6.18
CA GLN A 19 -1.50 19.65 5.65
C GLN A 19 -1.46 20.97 4.88
N ARG A 20 -2.56 21.26 4.18
CA ARG A 20 -2.68 22.42 3.29
C ARG A 20 -2.50 23.77 4.01
N ASP A 21 -2.79 23.82 5.30
CA ASP A 21 -2.60 25.02 6.12
C ASP A 21 -1.12 25.36 6.37
N GLY A 22 -0.20 24.43 6.12
CA GLY A 22 1.24 24.62 6.36
C GLY A 22 1.64 24.57 7.83
N GLU A 23 0.70 24.26 8.72
CA GLU A 23 0.89 24.30 10.18
C GLU A 23 0.67 22.93 10.81
N THR A 24 -0.38 22.23 10.37
CA THR A 24 -0.82 20.96 10.94
C THR A 24 -0.38 19.75 10.11
N TYR A 25 -0.47 18.58 10.72
CA TYR A 25 -0.03 17.32 10.16
C TYR A 25 -1.12 16.26 10.18
N ALA A 26 -0.99 15.27 9.31
CA ALA A 26 -1.73 14.04 9.38
C ALA A 26 -0.82 12.86 9.65
N ILE A 27 -1.26 11.96 10.53
CA ILE A 27 -0.64 10.66 10.77
C ILE A 27 -1.59 9.55 10.32
N ALA A 28 -1.03 8.43 9.88
CA ALA A 28 -1.83 7.30 9.42
C ALA A 28 -1.26 6.01 10.01
N PRO A 29 -1.89 5.43 11.06
CA PRO A 29 -1.48 4.12 11.56
C PRO A 29 -1.62 3.04 10.50
N HIS A 30 -0.80 2.00 10.64
CA HIS A 30 -0.90 0.80 9.82
C HIS A 30 -2.11 -0.03 10.23
N ILE A 31 -2.92 -0.40 9.25
CA ILE A 31 -4.09 -1.27 9.41
C ILE A 31 -3.99 -2.36 8.34
N PRO A 32 -3.34 -3.51 8.63
CA PRO A 32 -3.15 -4.59 7.67
C PRO A 32 -4.47 -5.04 7.03
N GLY A 33 -4.53 -5.00 5.70
CA GLY A 33 -5.72 -5.37 4.93
C GLY A 33 -6.97 -4.52 5.17
N GLY A 34 -6.86 -3.43 5.94
CA GLY A 34 -8.03 -2.69 6.43
C GLY A 34 -8.91 -3.47 7.39
N ILE A 35 -8.39 -4.52 8.00
CA ILE A 35 -9.08 -5.31 9.01
C ILE A 35 -8.74 -4.71 10.38
N VAL A 36 -9.76 -4.29 11.12
CA VAL A 36 -9.60 -3.58 12.39
C VAL A 36 -10.68 -4.00 13.37
N TYR A 37 -10.33 -4.06 14.65
CA TYR A 37 -11.24 -4.40 15.74
C TYR A 37 -11.75 -3.14 16.47
N PRO A 38 -12.89 -3.23 17.17
CA PRO A 38 -13.51 -2.07 17.83
C PRO A 38 -12.58 -1.32 18.79
N GLU A 39 -11.67 -2.02 19.47
CA GLU A 39 -10.72 -1.45 20.43
C GLU A 39 -9.76 -0.48 19.75
N THR A 40 -9.22 -0.87 18.59
CA THR A 40 -8.35 -0.01 17.79
C THR A 40 -9.09 1.19 17.23
N LEU A 41 -10.35 1.01 16.82
CA LEU A 41 -11.19 2.12 16.35
C LEU A 41 -11.50 3.14 17.46
N ARG A 42 -11.87 2.66 18.65
CA ARG A 42 -12.05 3.51 19.84
C ARG A 42 -10.77 4.28 20.14
N LYS A 43 -9.63 3.60 20.16
CA LYS A 43 -8.32 4.23 20.37
C LYS A 43 -8.01 5.33 19.35
N ILE A 44 -8.28 5.10 18.07
CA ILE A 44 -8.08 6.13 17.03
C ILE A 44 -9.01 7.33 17.27
N ALA A 45 -10.26 7.09 17.67
CA ALA A 45 -11.21 8.16 18.00
C ALA A 45 -10.75 8.96 19.23
N ASP A 46 -10.36 8.28 20.32
CA ASP A 46 -9.88 8.90 21.56
C ASP A 46 -8.67 9.80 21.30
N ILE A 47 -7.71 9.35 20.49
CA ILE A 47 -6.54 10.15 20.09
C ILE A 47 -6.97 11.35 19.24
N ALA A 48 -7.88 11.16 18.29
CA ALA A 48 -8.37 12.26 17.46
C ALA A 48 -9.06 13.34 18.29
N GLU A 49 -9.89 12.97 19.26
CA GLU A 49 -10.55 13.91 20.17
C GLU A 49 -9.54 14.61 21.10
N LYS A 50 -8.65 13.83 21.74
CA LYS A 50 -7.68 14.34 22.72
C LYS A 50 -6.75 15.41 22.13
N TYR A 51 -6.28 15.22 20.91
CA TYR A 51 -5.35 16.14 20.25
C TYR A 51 -6.06 17.12 19.29
N GLY A 52 -7.39 17.19 19.33
CA GLY A 52 -8.16 18.16 18.55
C GLY A 52 -8.01 18.00 17.03
N ALA A 53 -7.94 16.75 16.55
CA ALA A 53 -7.84 16.47 15.13
C ALA A 53 -9.02 17.09 14.37
N ALA A 54 -8.72 17.71 13.23
CA ALA A 54 -9.72 18.30 12.35
C ALA A 54 -10.66 17.24 11.72
N ALA A 55 -10.14 16.06 11.42
CA ALA A 55 -10.92 14.96 10.84
C ALA A 55 -10.25 13.60 10.97
N LEU A 56 -11.07 12.54 10.89
CA LEU A 56 -10.65 11.18 10.57
C LEU A 56 -10.97 10.89 9.10
N LYS A 57 -9.95 10.56 8.30
CA LYS A 57 -10.11 10.29 6.85
C LYS A 57 -9.88 8.81 6.53
N ILE A 58 -10.92 8.12 6.08
CA ILE A 58 -10.76 6.81 5.43
C ILE A 58 -10.09 7.02 4.06
N THR A 59 -9.01 6.28 3.83
CA THR A 59 -8.18 6.39 2.62
C THR A 59 -8.45 5.24 1.65
N SER A 60 -8.09 5.42 0.38
CA SER A 60 -8.20 4.37 -0.65
C SER A 60 -7.31 3.15 -0.41
N ALA A 61 -6.35 3.26 0.52
CA ALA A 61 -5.46 2.19 0.97
C ALA A 61 -6.03 1.37 2.15
N GLN A 62 -7.34 1.51 2.45
CA GLN A 62 -8.03 0.80 3.54
C GLN A 62 -7.44 1.08 4.94
N ARG A 63 -7.06 2.33 5.19
CA ARG A 63 -6.63 2.80 6.52
C ARG A 63 -7.26 4.14 6.85
N ILE A 64 -7.19 4.54 8.12
CA ILE A 64 -7.70 5.80 8.63
C ILE A 64 -6.52 6.75 8.90
N ALA A 65 -6.60 7.99 8.42
CA ALA A 65 -5.67 9.05 8.77
C ALA A 65 -6.29 9.99 9.80
N ILE A 66 -5.52 10.38 10.80
CA ILE A 66 -5.86 11.41 11.79
C ILE A 66 -5.28 12.71 11.28
N VAL A 67 -6.13 13.68 10.95
CA VAL A 67 -5.76 14.90 10.20
C VAL A 67 -5.89 16.11 11.10
N GLY A 68 -4.93 17.04 11.00
CA GLY A 68 -4.99 18.33 11.70
C GLY A 68 -4.33 18.33 13.07
N LEU A 69 -3.35 17.45 13.28
CA LEU A 69 -2.57 17.42 14.52
C LEU A 69 -1.50 18.49 14.50
N LYS A 70 -1.22 19.12 15.65
CA LYS A 70 -0.09 20.03 15.79
C LYS A 70 1.22 19.24 15.81
N GLU A 71 2.30 19.89 15.40
CA GLU A 71 3.61 19.23 15.30
C GLU A 71 4.14 18.77 16.67
N GLU A 72 3.96 19.60 17.70
CA GLU A 72 4.39 19.34 19.07
C GLU A 72 3.68 18.13 19.70
N ASP A 73 2.49 17.79 19.20
CA ASP A 73 1.67 16.70 19.72
C ASP A 73 1.97 15.35 19.05
N LEU A 74 2.70 15.33 17.93
CA LEU A 74 2.89 14.13 17.10
C LEU A 74 3.51 12.96 17.86
N ASP A 75 4.56 13.22 18.64
CA ASP A 75 5.29 12.16 19.35
C ASP A 75 4.44 11.56 20.48
N ALA A 76 3.66 12.39 21.17
CA ALA A 76 2.71 11.95 22.20
C ALA A 76 1.55 11.16 21.57
N ALA A 77 0.97 11.66 20.48
CA ALA A 77 -0.11 10.98 19.76
C ALA A 77 0.33 9.60 19.25
N TRP A 78 1.53 9.47 18.68
CA TRP A 78 2.08 8.17 18.27
C TRP A 78 2.33 7.24 19.46
N GLY A 79 2.94 7.76 20.53
CA GLY A 79 3.23 6.98 21.74
C GLY A 79 1.97 6.40 22.37
N GLU A 80 0.91 7.20 22.48
CA GLU A 80 -0.37 6.75 23.02
C GLU A 80 -1.09 5.82 22.05
N LEU A 81 -1.11 6.12 20.74
CA LEU A 81 -1.71 5.27 19.72
C LEU A 81 -1.07 3.88 19.71
N ASN A 82 0.24 3.77 19.95
CA ASN A 82 0.99 2.50 20.02
C ASN A 82 0.70 1.56 18.84
N LEU A 83 0.66 2.13 17.63
CA LEU A 83 0.54 1.41 16.36
C LEU A 83 1.72 1.78 15.47
N LYS A 84 2.11 0.86 14.60
CA LYS A 84 3.16 1.13 13.60
C LYS A 84 2.68 2.17 12.59
N PRO A 85 3.55 3.05 12.08
CA PRO A 85 3.20 3.93 10.98
C PRO A 85 2.82 3.18 9.70
N GLY A 86 1.79 3.67 9.00
CA GLY A 86 1.21 3.00 7.84
C GLY A 86 1.96 3.19 6.51
N ALA A 87 3.17 3.77 6.50
CA ALA A 87 3.94 4.07 5.28
C ALA A 87 3.13 4.89 4.24
N ALA A 88 2.51 5.98 4.69
CA ALA A 88 1.61 6.76 3.85
C ALA A 88 2.31 7.59 2.76
N ILE A 89 3.54 8.00 3.04
CA ILE A 89 4.47 8.69 2.15
C ILE A 89 5.73 7.84 1.93
N GLY A 90 6.65 8.29 1.08
CA GLY A 90 7.92 7.61 0.82
C GLY A 90 7.95 6.70 -0.41
N LEU A 91 9.15 6.24 -0.75
CA LEU A 91 9.48 5.35 -1.88
C LEU A 91 9.55 3.90 -1.36
N CYS A 92 8.40 3.36 -1.01
CA CYS A 92 8.28 2.04 -0.41
C CYS A 92 6.97 1.35 -0.85
N VAL A 93 6.78 0.11 -0.38
CA VAL A 93 5.48 -0.56 -0.43
C VAL A 93 4.53 0.16 0.53
N ARG A 94 3.65 0.98 -0.03
CA ARG A 94 2.75 1.86 0.75
C ARG A 94 1.53 1.15 1.29
N SER A 95 1.05 0.12 0.58
CA SER A 95 -0.20 -0.55 0.92
C SER A 95 -0.35 -1.88 0.20
N VAL A 96 -0.87 -2.88 0.91
CA VAL A 96 -1.46 -4.09 0.35
C VAL A 96 -2.97 -4.01 0.52
N LYS A 97 -3.71 -3.72 -0.57
CA LYS A 97 -5.17 -3.61 -0.54
C LYS A 97 -5.79 -5.01 -0.66
N ILE A 98 -6.64 -5.39 0.28
CA ILE A 98 -7.16 -6.75 0.42
C ILE A 98 -8.69 -6.73 0.38
N CYS A 99 -9.29 -7.59 -0.45
CA CYS A 99 -10.74 -7.80 -0.37
C CYS A 99 -11.09 -8.87 0.69
N PRO A 100 -12.37 -9.00 1.10
CA PRO A 100 -12.73 -9.92 2.18
C PRO A 100 -12.52 -11.42 1.88
N GLY A 101 -12.25 -11.80 0.62
CA GLY A 101 -11.86 -13.17 0.24
C GLY A 101 -12.90 -14.23 0.60
N THR A 102 -12.47 -15.50 0.63
CA THR A 102 -13.26 -16.60 1.21
C THR A 102 -13.43 -16.49 2.72
N THR A 103 -12.60 -15.68 3.39
CA THR A 103 -12.67 -15.43 4.84
C THR A 103 -14.00 -14.80 5.26
N PHE A 104 -14.52 -13.82 4.50
CA PHE A 104 -15.78 -13.14 4.86
C PHE A 104 -16.81 -13.04 3.73
N CYS A 105 -16.42 -13.20 2.46
CA CYS A 105 -17.31 -12.96 1.32
C CYS A 105 -17.74 -14.26 0.64
N LYS A 106 -19.06 -14.46 0.52
CA LYS A 106 -19.66 -15.62 -0.20
C LYS A 106 -19.26 -15.76 -1.67
N ARG A 107 -18.75 -14.69 -2.29
CA ARG A 107 -18.29 -14.69 -3.70
C ARG A 107 -16.81 -15.04 -3.84
N GLY A 108 -16.06 -15.10 -2.74
CA GLY A 108 -14.64 -15.45 -2.73
C GLY A 108 -14.41 -16.80 -3.40
N LYS A 109 -13.39 -16.86 -4.26
CA LYS A 109 -12.90 -18.10 -4.88
C LYS A 109 -11.56 -18.53 -4.30
N GLN A 110 -10.79 -17.57 -3.81
CA GLN A 110 -9.52 -17.78 -3.13
C GLN A 110 -9.47 -16.94 -1.84
N ASP A 111 -8.62 -17.34 -0.89
CA ASP A 111 -8.40 -16.58 0.33
C ASP A 111 -7.46 -15.40 0.09
N SER A 112 -8.05 -14.25 -0.23
CA SER A 112 -7.26 -13.01 -0.35
C SER A 112 -6.80 -12.43 0.98
N VAL A 113 -7.46 -12.79 2.10
CA VAL A 113 -7.09 -12.27 3.42
C VAL A 113 -5.80 -12.94 3.88
N GLY A 114 -5.75 -14.27 3.88
CA GLY A 114 -4.53 -15.01 4.22
C GLY A 114 -3.33 -14.61 3.35
N LEU A 115 -3.46 -14.69 2.03
CA LEU A 115 -2.39 -14.32 1.10
C LEU A 115 -1.98 -12.84 1.25
N GLY A 116 -2.96 -11.93 1.33
CA GLY A 116 -2.68 -10.51 1.42
C GLY A 116 -1.99 -10.12 2.72
N LEU A 117 -2.35 -10.72 3.86
CA LEU A 117 -1.69 -10.45 5.14
C LEU A 117 -0.25 -10.96 5.17
N LYS A 118 0.04 -12.11 4.56
CA LYS A 118 1.43 -12.59 4.37
C LYS A 118 2.27 -11.62 3.56
N LEU A 119 1.69 -11.04 2.49
CA LEU A 119 2.35 -10.01 1.70
C LEU A 119 2.55 -8.71 2.48
N ASP A 120 1.55 -8.29 3.25
CA ASP A 120 1.62 -7.08 4.09
C ASP A 120 2.72 -7.22 5.16
N GLU A 121 2.74 -8.34 5.89
CA GLU A 121 3.77 -8.63 6.90
C GLU A 121 5.18 -8.63 6.31
N LYS A 122 5.38 -9.22 5.13
CA LYS A 122 6.70 -9.34 4.50
C LYS A 122 7.17 -8.04 3.86
N TYR A 123 6.26 -7.26 3.26
CA TYR A 123 6.64 -6.19 2.34
C TYR A 123 6.22 -4.78 2.76
N HIS A 124 5.24 -4.58 3.65
CA HIS A 124 4.80 -3.24 4.04
C HIS A 124 5.96 -2.39 4.56
N GLY A 125 6.08 -1.15 4.05
CA GLY A 125 7.17 -0.24 4.41
C GLY A 125 8.53 -0.56 3.78
N MET A 126 8.68 -1.68 3.05
CA MET A 126 9.91 -2.03 2.36
C MET A 126 10.30 -0.97 1.33
N GLN A 127 11.52 -0.43 1.44
CA GLN A 127 12.05 0.56 0.51
C GLN A 127 12.23 -0.05 -0.89
N LEU A 128 11.81 0.72 -1.90
CA LEU A 128 11.84 0.35 -3.31
C LEU A 128 12.16 1.59 -4.15
N PRO A 129 12.56 1.45 -5.43
CA PRO A 129 12.92 2.61 -6.25
C PRO A 129 11.81 3.68 -6.38
N SER A 130 10.54 3.29 -6.27
CA SER A 130 9.41 4.20 -6.25
C SER A 130 8.29 3.68 -5.37
N LYS A 131 7.26 4.51 -5.14
CA LYS A 131 6.05 4.09 -4.41
C LYS A 131 5.46 2.83 -5.07
N PHE A 132 5.12 1.86 -4.25
CA PHE A 132 4.65 0.56 -4.70
C PHE A 132 3.37 0.18 -3.98
N LYS A 133 2.41 -0.38 -4.71
CA LYS A 133 1.11 -0.80 -4.17
C LYS A 133 0.80 -2.20 -4.63
N MET A 134 0.25 -3.01 -3.72
CA MET A 134 -0.23 -4.34 -4.03
C MET A 134 -1.75 -4.41 -3.87
N GLY A 135 -2.39 -5.33 -4.59
CA GLY A 135 -3.83 -5.60 -4.46
C GLY A 135 -4.12 -7.08 -4.56
N VAL A 136 -4.83 -7.63 -3.59
CA VAL A 136 -5.23 -9.05 -3.55
C VAL A 136 -6.75 -9.14 -3.51
N SER A 137 -7.34 -9.70 -4.55
CA SER A 137 -8.78 -9.93 -4.67
C SER A 137 -9.03 -11.43 -4.79
N GLY A 138 -9.95 -11.97 -4.00
CA GLY A 138 -10.27 -13.40 -3.99
C GLY A 138 -11.17 -13.85 -5.14
N CYS A 139 -11.66 -12.93 -5.99
CA CYS A 139 -12.49 -13.25 -7.17
C CYS A 139 -12.43 -12.12 -8.22
N GLN A 140 -13.07 -12.33 -9.36
CA GLN A 140 -13.10 -11.39 -10.50
C GLN A 140 -13.88 -10.10 -10.24
N ASN A 141 -14.62 -9.97 -9.13
CA ASN A 141 -15.25 -8.68 -8.76
C ASN A 141 -14.21 -7.58 -8.46
N SER A 142 -12.95 -7.96 -8.26
CA SER A 142 -11.82 -7.01 -8.28
C SER A 142 -11.95 -5.87 -7.24
N CYS A 143 -12.49 -6.16 -6.05
CA CYS A 143 -12.76 -5.14 -5.02
C CYS A 143 -11.48 -4.45 -4.47
N SER A 144 -10.31 -5.08 -4.60
CA SER A 144 -9.02 -4.43 -4.29
C SER A 144 -8.32 -3.80 -5.50
N GLU A 145 -8.98 -3.84 -6.66
CA GLU A 145 -8.51 -3.29 -7.94
C GLU A 145 -7.09 -3.78 -8.36
N PRO A 146 -6.79 -5.09 -8.32
CA PRO A 146 -5.45 -5.64 -8.59
C PRO A 146 -4.83 -5.15 -9.91
N MET A 147 -5.63 -4.98 -10.96
CA MET A 147 -5.13 -4.57 -12.29
C MET A 147 -4.56 -3.15 -12.33
N ILE A 148 -4.80 -2.30 -11.35
CA ILE A 148 -4.25 -0.93 -11.28
C ILE A 148 -3.21 -0.77 -10.16
N LYS A 149 -2.73 -1.89 -9.61
CA LYS A 149 -1.65 -1.93 -8.62
C LYS A 149 -0.34 -2.34 -9.28
N ASP A 150 0.79 -2.00 -8.65
CA ASP A 150 2.11 -2.38 -9.15
C ASP A 150 2.25 -3.91 -9.19
N ILE A 151 1.67 -4.61 -8.20
CA ILE A 151 1.39 -6.05 -8.22
C ILE A 151 -0.09 -6.29 -7.90
N GLY A 152 -0.75 -7.08 -8.72
CA GLY A 152 -2.14 -7.48 -8.55
C GLY A 152 -2.28 -9.00 -8.52
N LEU A 153 -3.06 -9.51 -7.57
CA LEU A 153 -3.43 -10.91 -7.46
C LEU A 153 -4.96 -11.03 -7.52
N MET A 154 -5.45 -11.78 -8.49
CA MET A 154 -6.89 -11.99 -8.70
C MET A 154 -7.23 -13.47 -8.64
N GLY A 155 -8.04 -13.86 -7.67
CA GLY A 155 -8.50 -15.23 -7.47
C GLY A 155 -9.47 -15.68 -8.56
N THR A 156 -9.30 -16.92 -8.97
CA THR A 156 -10.17 -17.69 -9.87
C THR A 156 -10.51 -19.02 -9.21
N ALA A 157 -11.32 -19.85 -9.86
CA ALA A 157 -11.56 -21.21 -9.37
C ALA A 157 -10.32 -22.12 -9.40
N LYS A 158 -9.30 -21.76 -10.19
CA LYS A 158 -8.09 -22.57 -10.42
C LYS A 158 -6.87 -22.10 -9.61
N GLY A 159 -6.92 -20.91 -9.02
CA GLY A 159 -5.80 -20.31 -8.30
C GLY A 159 -5.81 -18.78 -8.43
N PHE A 160 -4.64 -18.17 -8.40
CA PHE A 160 -4.46 -16.73 -8.58
C PHE A 160 -3.90 -16.39 -9.96
N THR A 161 -4.43 -15.32 -10.55
CA THR A 161 -3.83 -14.62 -11.69
C THR A 161 -2.98 -13.46 -11.17
N LEU A 162 -1.71 -13.41 -11.56
CA LEU A 162 -0.79 -12.34 -11.20
C LEU A 162 -0.64 -11.35 -12.35
N SER A 163 -0.84 -10.07 -12.05
CA SER A 163 -0.57 -8.94 -12.94
C SER A 163 0.49 -8.00 -12.35
N VAL A 164 1.27 -7.35 -13.20
CA VAL A 164 2.35 -6.43 -12.78
C VAL A 164 2.32 -5.12 -13.57
N GLY A 165 2.76 -4.02 -12.97
CA GLY A 165 2.93 -2.74 -13.65
C GLY A 165 1.70 -1.84 -13.72
N GLY A 166 0.62 -2.18 -13.03
CA GLY A 166 -0.59 -1.36 -12.98
C GLY A 166 -0.40 -0.04 -12.23
N SER A 167 -1.19 0.97 -12.60
CA SER A 167 -1.14 2.28 -11.95
C SER A 167 -2.45 3.04 -12.13
N ALA A 168 -2.93 3.69 -11.07
CA ALA A 168 -4.03 4.66 -11.10
C ALA A 168 -3.56 6.10 -10.83
N GLY A 169 -2.33 6.43 -11.27
CA GLY A 169 -1.80 7.79 -11.20
C GLY A 169 -2.32 8.68 -12.34
N PRO A 170 -1.66 9.83 -12.58
CA PRO A 170 -2.00 10.74 -13.68
C PRO A 170 -1.97 10.09 -15.06
N ARG A 171 -1.13 9.06 -15.23
CA ARG A 171 -1.11 8.16 -16.38
C ARG A 171 -1.64 6.79 -15.93
N PRO A 172 -2.96 6.58 -15.95
CA PRO A 172 -3.53 5.30 -15.56
C PRO A 172 -3.12 4.24 -16.57
N ARG A 173 -2.79 3.04 -16.07
CA ARG A 173 -2.48 1.87 -16.90
C ARG A 173 -2.93 0.61 -16.19
N LEU A 174 -3.35 -0.35 -16.97
CA LEU A 174 -3.59 -1.70 -16.49
C LEU A 174 -2.25 -2.43 -16.36
N GLY A 175 -2.16 -3.31 -15.36
CA GLY A 175 -1.08 -4.26 -15.22
C GLY A 175 -1.15 -5.31 -16.32
N ILE A 176 0.00 -5.88 -16.63
CA ILE A 176 0.15 -6.96 -17.60
C ILE A 176 0.01 -8.27 -16.83
N VAL A 177 -0.88 -9.16 -17.27
CA VAL A 177 -0.98 -10.52 -16.70
C VAL A 177 0.25 -11.31 -17.11
N VAL A 178 1.01 -11.79 -16.13
CA VAL A 178 2.26 -12.52 -16.37
C VAL A 178 2.17 -13.99 -15.97
N ALA A 179 1.24 -14.35 -15.09
CA ALA A 179 1.00 -15.73 -14.69
C ALA A 179 -0.47 -15.95 -14.31
N LYS A 180 -0.95 -17.18 -14.49
CA LYS A 180 -2.33 -17.62 -14.19
C LYS A 180 -2.30 -18.92 -13.42
N ASP A 181 -3.43 -19.23 -12.78
CA ASP A 181 -3.69 -20.50 -12.09
C ASP A 181 -2.62 -20.86 -11.05
N LEU A 182 -2.05 -19.86 -10.40
CA LEU A 182 -1.02 -20.02 -9.38
C LEU A 182 -1.62 -20.49 -8.06
N THR A 183 -0.96 -21.43 -7.39
CA THR A 183 -1.19 -21.67 -5.96
C THR A 183 -0.77 -20.46 -5.13
N GLU A 184 -1.18 -20.40 -3.87
CA GLU A 184 -0.76 -19.34 -2.95
C GLU A 184 0.78 -19.27 -2.84
N GLU A 185 1.43 -20.43 -2.71
CA GLU A 185 2.89 -20.54 -2.61
C GLU A 185 3.59 -20.05 -3.88
N GLN A 186 3.11 -20.45 -5.05
CA GLN A 186 3.65 -19.98 -6.33
C GLN A 186 3.44 -18.47 -6.52
N ALA A 187 2.31 -17.93 -6.06
CA ALA A 187 2.05 -16.50 -6.08
C ALA A 187 3.03 -15.74 -5.17
N LEU A 188 3.29 -16.23 -3.96
CA LEU A 188 4.26 -15.63 -3.03
C LEU A 188 5.68 -15.66 -3.59
N ASP A 189 6.10 -16.79 -4.16
CA ASP A 189 7.42 -16.96 -4.80
C ASP A 189 7.60 -15.99 -5.99
N LEU A 190 6.59 -15.89 -6.87
CA LEU A 190 6.66 -14.99 -8.01
C LEU A 190 6.67 -13.52 -7.58
N VAL A 191 5.90 -13.13 -6.56
CA VAL A 191 5.96 -11.78 -5.99
C VAL A 191 7.36 -11.49 -5.43
N GLU A 192 7.98 -12.44 -4.75
CA GLU A 192 9.35 -12.30 -4.24
C GLU A 192 10.36 -12.09 -5.36
N LYS A 193 10.28 -12.87 -6.44
CA LYS A 193 11.14 -12.70 -7.63
C LYS A 193 10.97 -11.31 -8.25
N ILE A 194 9.74 -10.85 -8.42
CA ILE A 194 9.43 -9.51 -8.97
C ILE A 194 9.99 -8.40 -8.06
N ILE A 195 9.82 -8.52 -6.73
CA ILE A 195 10.34 -7.54 -5.77
C ILE A 195 11.87 -7.52 -5.79
N ASN A 196 12.52 -8.68 -5.82
CA ASN A 196 13.98 -8.80 -5.87
C ASN A 196 14.56 -8.24 -7.17
N PHE A 197 13.88 -8.43 -8.30
CA PHE A 197 14.21 -7.77 -9.56
C PHE A 197 14.09 -6.25 -9.42
N TYR A 198 12.92 -5.76 -8.98
CA TYR A 198 12.63 -4.33 -8.93
C TYR A 198 13.51 -3.57 -7.93
N LYS A 199 13.86 -4.19 -6.79
CA LYS A 199 14.81 -3.64 -5.80
C LYS A 199 16.16 -3.24 -6.40
N LYS A 200 16.64 -4.00 -7.39
CA LYS A 200 17.94 -3.79 -8.03
C LYS A 200 17.90 -2.69 -9.09
N TYR A 201 16.72 -2.17 -9.43
CA TYR A 201 16.58 -1.19 -10.50
C TYR A 201 17.09 0.20 -10.06
N PRO A 202 18.03 0.82 -10.79
CA PRO A 202 18.79 1.97 -10.28
C PRO A 202 18.05 3.31 -10.34
N LYS A 203 16.99 3.41 -11.16
CA LYS A 203 16.26 4.68 -11.37
C LYS A 203 14.97 4.68 -10.53
N PRO A 204 14.56 5.84 -9.96
CA PRO A 204 13.35 5.94 -9.16
C PRO A 204 12.08 5.99 -10.03
N ARG A 205 11.80 4.88 -10.73
CA ARG A 205 10.68 4.72 -11.66
C ARG A 205 9.69 3.70 -11.15
N ARG A 206 8.42 3.84 -11.54
CA ARG A 206 7.39 2.83 -11.22
C ARG A 206 7.66 1.56 -12.00
N ILE A 207 7.35 0.39 -11.44
CA ILE A 207 7.64 -0.91 -12.09
C ILE A 207 7.03 -1.03 -13.49
N GLY A 208 5.86 -0.44 -13.73
CA GLY A 208 5.28 -0.39 -15.08
C GLY A 208 6.18 0.34 -16.08
N GLU A 209 6.76 1.48 -15.70
CA GLU A 209 7.67 2.26 -16.55
C GLU A 209 8.99 1.52 -16.77
N VAL A 210 9.42 0.71 -15.80
CA VAL A 210 10.57 -0.20 -15.95
C VAL A 210 10.28 -1.26 -17.01
N ILE A 211 9.09 -1.88 -16.96
CA ILE A 211 8.67 -2.87 -17.95
C ILE A 211 8.57 -2.26 -19.34
N ASP A 212 8.09 -1.03 -19.47
CA ASP A 212 8.04 -0.33 -20.76
C ASP A 212 9.44 -0.05 -21.32
N GLU A 213 10.44 0.22 -20.45
CA GLU A 213 11.83 0.47 -20.87
C GLU A 213 12.55 -0.81 -21.32
N ILE A 214 12.37 -1.93 -20.61
CA ILE A 214 13.12 -3.17 -20.88
C ILE A 214 12.37 -4.15 -21.79
N GLY A 215 11.05 -3.99 -21.94
CA GLY A 215 10.17 -4.92 -22.63
C GLY A 215 9.66 -6.06 -21.72
N ILE A 216 8.41 -6.47 -21.95
CA ILE A 216 7.74 -7.50 -21.12
C ILE A 216 8.41 -8.87 -21.19
N GLU A 217 8.96 -9.26 -22.35
CA GLU A 217 9.59 -10.57 -22.51
C GLU A 217 10.91 -10.66 -21.72
N LYS A 218 11.74 -9.61 -21.79
CA LYS A 218 12.94 -9.52 -20.95
C LYS A 218 12.59 -9.47 -19.46
N PHE A 219 11.53 -8.75 -19.10
CA PHE A 219 11.05 -8.75 -17.72
C PHE A 219 10.70 -10.16 -17.22
N LYS A 220 9.95 -10.94 -18.02
CA LYS A 220 9.59 -12.32 -17.67
C LYS A 220 10.81 -13.20 -17.47
N GLU A 221 11.79 -13.14 -18.39
CA GLU A 221 13.05 -13.87 -18.29
C GLU A 221 13.77 -13.56 -16.96
N GLU A 222 13.91 -12.28 -16.60
CA GLU A 222 14.59 -11.82 -15.38
C GLU A 222 13.88 -12.27 -14.09
N VAL A 223 12.57 -12.49 -14.14
CA VAL A 223 11.78 -13.00 -13.00
C VAL A 223 11.50 -14.51 -13.08
N GLY A 224 12.10 -15.21 -14.05
CA GLY A 224 11.99 -16.66 -14.21
C GLY A 224 10.60 -17.14 -14.65
N LEU A 225 9.98 -16.42 -15.60
CA LEU A 225 8.71 -16.75 -16.25
C LEU A 225 8.87 -17.10 -17.72
#